data_AF-A0A9P4XJF8-F1
#
_entry.id   AF-A0A9P4XJF8-F1
#
_cell.length_a   1.000
_cell.length_b   1.000
_cell.length_c   1.000
_cell.angle_alpha   90.00
_cell.angle_beta   90.00
_cell.angle_gamma   90.00
#
_symmetry.space_group_name_H-M   'P 1'
#
loop_
_entity.id
_entity.type
_entity.pdbx_description
1 polymer ?
#
loop_
_entity_poly.entity_id
_entity_poly.type
_entity_poly.pdbx_seq_one_letter_code
_entity_poly.pdbx_strand_id
1 'polypeptide(L)'
;MAVESIPPAGESVIIDDDHEQGEKHNDHDAAAKTDDEEEEDAEEHEHGEEDEEEVEGLEDHDDEDDATASDSNSNYSSASEDALPPIHEYGHVYHGSGRMVTPNDPCENQRQAYQHELFTLCLGGALTFTKLPLEHLSPDSPRFHILDVGCGGGHWGMEMAQSNPLVDVLGIELSSANLPKEVPPNLTFEIADAAEDWPPRLYDFIHLRNLVGGGIRDWRRLIVQAFDHLKPGGQLEFTEVTPLFFGVDPDPTSESSDDADTDAETDQQQAETEQQRPRAALGAATIEYGAVFAEIAAAQGIDFDPTPKVRPWLRELGAESVRERSDWMPVRNWARDPVVRKKGEILYKMLETGCNHWTLRMFGLAGWEEAKTRELLDRVMKEYDDPLLRSCIKVTFISARKPGGKSTKTKTAEKTQ
;
A
#
# COMPACT_ATOMS: atom_id res chain seq x y z
N MET A 1 -48.52 7.87 -23.36
CA MET A 1 -47.53 8.40 -24.32
C MET A 1 -46.17 7.90 -23.87
N ALA A 2 -45.39 7.44 -24.85
CA ALA A 2 -43.95 7.11 -24.86
C ALA A 2 -43.14 7.66 -23.66
N VAL A 3 -42.26 6.92 -22.98
CA VAL A 3 -41.38 5.78 -23.37
C VAL A 3 -40.43 6.13 -24.50
N GLU A 4 -39.23 6.61 -24.14
CA GLU A 4 -38.01 6.34 -24.89
C GLU A 4 -36.94 5.83 -23.93
N SER A 5 -36.37 4.70 -24.30
CA SER A 5 -35.24 4.01 -23.67
C SER A 5 -34.19 3.79 -24.75
N ILE A 6 -32.93 4.09 -24.49
CA ILE A 6 -31.82 3.92 -25.44
C ILE A 6 -30.81 2.88 -24.87
N PRO A 7 -30.21 2.02 -25.70
CA PRO A 7 -29.78 0.67 -25.30
C PRO A 7 -28.30 0.55 -24.87
N PRO A 8 -27.88 -0.62 -24.35
CA PRO A 8 -26.47 -0.89 -24.00
C PRO A 8 -25.55 -1.03 -25.22
N ALA A 9 -24.24 -0.89 -24.98
CA ALA A 9 -23.20 -1.02 -26.00
C ALA A 9 -23.09 -2.46 -26.55
N GLY A 10 -22.93 -2.57 -27.87
CA GLY A 10 -22.86 -3.84 -28.60
C GLY A 10 -21.44 -4.37 -28.80
N GLU A 11 -21.39 -5.61 -29.27
CA GLU A 11 -20.19 -6.45 -29.42
C GLU A 11 -19.23 -5.99 -30.53
N SER A 12 -17.97 -6.42 -30.42
CA SER A 12 -16.95 -6.28 -31.44
C SER A 12 -17.21 -7.17 -32.65
N VAL A 13 -17.18 -6.61 -33.86
CA VAL A 13 -17.25 -7.36 -35.12
C VAL A 13 -15.89 -7.32 -35.83
N ILE A 14 -15.39 -8.51 -36.18
CA ILE A 14 -14.21 -8.73 -37.02
C ILE A 14 -14.58 -8.48 -38.49
N ILE A 15 -13.75 -7.78 -39.24
CA ILE A 15 -13.77 -7.77 -40.71
C ILE A 15 -12.33 -7.86 -41.23
N ASP A 16 -12.06 -8.91 -42.00
CA ASP A 16 -10.84 -9.13 -42.78
C ASP A 16 -10.97 -8.59 -44.22
N ASP A 17 -9.88 -8.73 -44.97
CA ASP A 17 -9.75 -8.73 -46.45
C ASP A 17 -9.57 -7.40 -47.22
N ASP A 18 -8.30 -7.21 -47.59
CA ASP A 18 -7.78 -7.20 -48.97
C ASP A 18 -7.82 -5.94 -49.88
N HIS A 19 -6.60 -5.67 -50.42
CA HIS A 19 -6.27 -5.20 -51.78
C HIS A 19 -6.92 -3.89 -52.33
N GLU A 20 -6.28 -3.04 -53.14
CA GLU A 20 -5.12 -3.18 -54.04
C GLU A 20 -4.60 -1.78 -54.48
N GLN A 21 -3.33 -1.67 -54.92
CA GLN A 21 -2.73 -0.66 -55.84
C GLN A 21 -2.87 0.87 -55.54
N GLY A 22 -1.89 1.74 -55.77
CA GLY A 22 -0.53 1.60 -56.30
C GLY A 22 0.11 2.97 -56.66
N GLU A 23 1.36 2.96 -57.15
CA GLU A 23 2.12 4.11 -57.70
C GLU A 23 2.63 5.20 -56.71
N LYS A 24 3.82 5.83 -56.84
CA LYS A 24 5.03 5.62 -57.69
C LYS A 24 6.19 6.50 -57.16
N HIS A 25 7.42 5.96 -57.11
CA HIS A 25 8.73 6.67 -57.24
C HIS A 25 9.08 7.71 -56.13
N ASN A 26 10.35 8.02 -55.80
CA ASN A 26 11.61 7.79 -56.52
C ASN A 26 12.81 7.63 -55.53
N ASP A 27 13.90 7.01 -55.98
CA ASP A 27 15.14 6.79 -55.20
C ASP A 27 15.93 8.07 -54.87
N HIS A 28 16.73 8.04 -53.79
CA HIS A 28 18.20 8.08 -53.92
C HIS A 28 18.99 7.77 -52.62
N ASP A 29 19.94 6.85 -52.73
CA ASP A 29 21.06 6.63 -51.80
C ASP A 29 22.03 7.82 -51.70
N ALA A 30 22.69 8.03 -50.55
CA ALA A 30 24.15 7.78 -50.40
C ALA A 30 24.77 8.25 -49.07
N ALA A 31 25.27 7.27 -48.30
CA ALA A 31 26.53 7.20 -47.54
C ALA A 31 27.29 8.46 -47.00
N ALA A 32 27.40 8.50 -45.66
CA ALA A 32 28.63 8.49 -44.83
C ALA A 32 29.79 9.51 -45.02
N LYS A 33 30.20 10.14 -43.89
CA LYS A 33 31.54 10.09 -43.22
C LYS A 33 31.68 11.25 -42.18
N THR A 34 32.07 10.97 -40.92
CA THR A 34 33.39 11.23 -40.24
C THR A 34 33.74 12.73 -40.09
N ASP A 35 34.49 13.24 -39.10
CA ASP A 35 35.39 12.69 -38.05
C ASP A 35 35.26 13.52 -36.73
N ASP A 36 35.81 13.00 -35.63
CA ASP A 36 36.60 13.59 -34.50
C ASP A 36 36.68 15.15 -34.29
N GLU A 37 37.08 15.72 -33.13
CA GLU A 37 38.10 15.32 -32.14
C GLU A 37 37.92 16.07 -30.78
N GLU A 38 38.75 15.74 -29.79
CA GLU A 38 38.73 16.25 -28.39
C GLU A 38 39.50 17.59 -28.22
N GLU A 39 39.31 18.31 -27.09
CA GLU A 39 40.42 18.69 -26.18
C GLU A 39 39.91 19.37 -24.88
N GLU A 40 40.66 19.18 -23.79
CA GLU A 40 40.50 19.81 -22.47
C GLU A 40 41.25 21.15 -22.41
N ASP A 41 40.92 22.01 -21.43
CA ASP A 41 41.96 22.69 -20.65
C ASP A 41 41.37 23.35 -19.38
N ALA A 42 42.19 23.42 -18.33
CA ALA A 42 41.90 24.07 -17.06
C ALA A 42 43.01 25.06 -16.70
N GLU A 43 42.72 26.12 -15.93
CA GLU A 43 43.59 26.60 -14.83
C GLU A 43 42.95 27.74 -14.00
N GLU A 44 43.58 28.02 -12.85
CA GLU A 44 43.13 28.84 -11.71
C GLU A 44 43.44 30.35 -11.92
N HIS A 45 42.83 31.33 -11.22
CA HIS A 45 43.30 31.78 -9.89
C HIS A 45 42.47 32.96 -9.28
N GLU A 46 42.23 32.85 -7.97
CA GLU A 46 42.37 33.86 -6.89
C GLU A 46 41.55 35.18 -6.73
N HIS A 47 41.08 35.30 -5.47
CA HIS A 47 41.17 36.44 -4.52
C HIS A 47 40.01 37.44 -4.28
N GLY A 48 39.69 37.59 -2.98
CA GLY A 48 38.99 38.71 -2.33
C GLY A 48 37.53 38.41 -1.94
N GLU A 49 37.05 38.70 -0.73
CA GLU A 49 37.69 39.06 0.55
C GLU A 49 36.69 38.77 1.69
N GLU A 50 37.14 38.70 2.95
CA GLU A 50 36.30 38.42 4.13
C GLU A 50 35.55 39.70 4.58
N ASP A 51 34.38 39.55 5.23
CA ASP A 51 33.89 40.49 6.25
C ASP A 51 32.86 39.79 7.16
N GLU A 52 33.21 39.67 8.45
CA GLU A 52 32.32 39.25 9.55
C GLU A 52 31.81 40.53 10.25
N GLU A 53 30.50 40.66 10.55
CA GLU A 53 30.05 41.60 11.60
C GLU A 53 29.00 41.00 12.55
N GLU A 54 29.13 41.44 13.79
CA GLU A 54 28.72 40.84 15.06
C GLU A 54 27.22 40.91 15.42
N VAL A 55 26.86 40.27 16.55
CA VAL A 55 25.52 40.26 17.15
C VAL A 55 25.50 40.93 18.53
N GLU A 56 24.82 42.09 18.66
CA GLU A 56 24.06 42.63 19.81
C GLU A 56 23.07 43.70 19.26
N GLY A 57 21.94 44.07 19.88
CA GLY A 57 21.26 43.58 21.10
C GLY A 57 20.09 44.49 21.54
N LEU A 58 19.31 44.01 22.52
CA LEU A 58 18.37 44.74 23.41
C LEU A 58 16.99 45.26 22.91
N GLU A 59 15.95 44.63 23.49
CA GLU A 59 14.79 45.18 24.23
C GLU A 59 13.57 45.87 23.53
N ASP A 60 12.44 45.16 23.67
CA ASP A 60 11.04 45.58 23.97
C ASP A 60 10.37 46.78 23.29
N HIS A 61 9.31 46.47 22.52
CA HIS A 61 8.03 47.18 22.64
C HIS A 61 6.83 46.26 22.45
N ASP A 62 5.89 46.30 23.39
CA ASP A 62 4.56 45.69 23.28
C ASP A 62 3.71 46.44 22.24
N ASP A 63 2.91 45.72 21.45
CA ASP A 63 1.65 46.23 20.91
C ASP A 63 0.65 45.06 20.76
N GLU A 64 -0.60 45.31 21.16
CA GLU A 64 -1.67 44.31 21.29
C GLU A 64 -2.42 44.03 19.96
N ASP A 65 -2.94 42.80 19.84
CA ASP A 65 -4.10 42.39 19.03
C ASP A 65 -4.26 42.87 17.55
N ASP A 66 -4.04 41.95 16.60
CA ASP A 66 -5.01 41.76 15.50
C ASP A 66 -5.25 40.27 15.21
N ALA A 67 -6.24 39.71 15.92
CA ALA A 67 -6.71 38.35 15.71
C ALA A 67 -7.64 38.25 14.49
N THR A 68 -7.06 38.11 13.29
CA THR A 68 -7.83 37.72 12.10
C THR A 68 -8.01 36.21 12.03
N ALA A 69 -9.21 35.76 12.41
CA ALA A 69 -9.57 34.34 12.42
C ALA A 69 -9.51 33.72 11.01
N SER A 70 -8.67 32.70 10.88
CA SER A 70 -8.80 31.66 9.85
C SER A 70 -8.83 30.30 10.55
N ASP A 71 -9.98 29.99 11.17
CA ASP A 71 -10.29 28.65 11.67
C ASP A 71 -10.42 27.69 10.47
N SER A 72 -9.26 27.26 9.97
CA SER A 72 -9.17 26.16 9.01
C SER A 72 -9.47 24.87 9.75
N ASN A 73 -10.70 24.38 9.51
CA ASN A 73 -11.49 23.41 10.27
C ASN A 73 -10.81 22.03 10.48
N SER A 74 -9.76 21.99 11.30
CA SER A 74 -8.86 20.85 11.52
C SER A 74 -9.04 20.27 12.93
N ASN A 75 -10.05 19.41 13.09
CA ASN A 75 -10.35 18.71 14.34
C ASN A 75 -9.38 17.56 14.63
N TYR A 76 -8.08 17.85 14.71
CA TYR A 76 -7.07 16.88 15.15
C TYR A 76 -7.02 16.83 16.69
N SER A 77 -7.44 15.72 17.28
CA SER A 77 -6.93 15.32 18.61
C SER A 77 -5.50 14.84 18.42
N SER A 78 -4.51 15.37 19.16
CA SER A 78 -3.12 14.97 19.02
C SER A 78 -2.73 13.81 19.94
N ALA A 79 -2.04 12.81 19.38
CA ALA A 79 -1.27 11.87 20.18
C ALA A 79 0.01 12.56 20.68
N SER A 80 0.41 12.31 21.93
CA SER A 80 1.58 12.97 22.53
C SER A 80 2.92 12.66 21.84
N GLU A 81 2.97 11.61 21.01
CA GLU A 81 4.17 11.22 20.27
C GLU A 81 4.35 11.94 18.92
N ASP A 82 3.28 12.44 18.28
CA ASP A 82 3.40 13.22 17.02
C ASP A 82 4.06 14.58 17.25
N ALA A 83 4.11 15.04 18.50
CA ALA A 83 4.83 16.23 18.95
C ALA A 83 6.34 15.98 19.21
N LEU A 84 6.84 14.75 19.06
CA LEU A 84 8.27 14.46 19.21
C LEU A 84 9.06 15.00 18.01
N PRO A 85 10.28 15.53 18.21
CA PRO A 85 11.12 15.99 17.10
C PRO A 85 11.32 14.88 16.06
N PRO A 86 11.14 15.17 14.76
CA PRO A 86 11.30 14.17 13.70
C PRO A 86 12.76 13.71 13.60
N ILE A 87 12.94 12.47 13.15
CA ILE A 87 14.27 11.85 12.99
C ILE A 87 14.70 12.01 11.54
N HIS A 88 15.89 12.58 11.32
CA HIS A 88 16.45 12.81 9.98
C HIS A 88 17.62 11.85 9.71
N GLU A 89 17.40 10.85 8.88
CA GLU A 89 18.40 9.81 8.56
C GLU A 89 18.24 9.30 7.12
N TYR A 90 19.31 8.80 6.50
CA TYR A 90 19.29 8.14 5.18
C TYR A 90 18.73 8.97 4.00
N GLY A 91 18.56 10.29 4.18
CA GLY A 91 17.91 11.19 3.22
C GLY A 91 16.41 11.43 3.48
N HIS A 92 15.86 10.84 4.55
CA HIS A 92 14.43 10.80 4.87
C HIS A 92 14.11 11.40 6.23
N VAL A 93 12.84 11.74 6.42
CA VAL A 93 12.26 12.11 7.72
C VAL A 93 11.48 10.91 8.25
N TYR A 94 11.64 10.58 9.53
CA TYR A 94 10.90 9.51 10.22
C TYR A 94 10.16 10.10 11.42
N HIS A 95 9.08 9.43 11.84
CA HIS A 95 8.31 9.82 13.00
C HIS A 95 9.16 9.84 14.29
N GLY A 96 9.00 10.89 15.11
CA GLY A 96 9.88 11.18 16.25
C GLY A 96 9.90 10.12 17.35
N SER A 97 8.91 9.24 17.43
CA SER A 97 8.91 8.10 18.37
C SER A 97 9.91 6.99 18.00
N GLY A 98 10.41 6.96 16.76
CA GLY A 98 11.26 5.88 16.25
C GLY A 98 10.61 4.50 16.20
N ARG A 99 9.30 4.38 16.49
CA ARG A 99 8.57 3.10 16.47
C ARG A 99 8.26 2.64 15.03
N MET A 100 8.03 3.59 14.13
CA MET A 100 7.88 3.35 12.68
C MET A 100 9.26 3.28 12.01
N VAL A 101 9.46 2.28 11.16
CA VAL A 101 10.67 2.15 10.32
C VAL A 101 10.44 2.61 8.87
N THR A 102 9.21 2.90 8.49
CA THR A 102 8.87 3.62 7.25
C THR A 102 9.15 5.12 7.40
N PRO A 103 9.56 5.83 6.33
CA PRO A 103 9.61 7.29 6.36
C PRO A 103 8.24 7.90 6.69
N ASN A 104 8.26 9.17 7.08
CA ASN A 104 7.10 10.01 7.39
C ASN A 104 7.24 11.34 6.65
N ASP A 105 7.38 11.25 5.32
CA ASP A 105 7.68 12.36 4.43
C ASP A 105 6.86 12.27 3.12
N PRO A 106 6.93 13.28 2.23
CA PRO A 106 6.19 13.26 0.96
C PRO A 106 6.58 12.12 0.00
N CYS A 107 7.76 11.53 0.15
CA CYS A 107 8.21 10.39 -0.66
C CYS A 107 7.42 9.14 -0.29
N GLU A 108 7.26 8.88 1.02
CA GLU A 108 6.37 7.82 1.51
C GLU A 108 4.91 8.08 1.13
N ASN A 109 4.43 9.33 1.18
CA ASN A 109 3.05 9.65 0.78
C ASN A 109 2.79 9.31 -0.70
N GLN A 110 3.75 9.59 -1.58
CA GLN A 110 3.69 9.20 -2.99
C GLN A 110 3.74 7.68 -3.19
N ARG A 111 4.50 6.94 -2.35
CA ARG A 111 4.48 5.47 -2.34
C ARG A 111 3.12 4.92 -1.91
N GLN A 112 2.49 5.53 -0.91
CA GLN A 112 1.15 5.16 -0.44
C GLN A 112 0.07 5.42 -1.50
N ALA A 113 0.22 6.46 -2.33
CA ALA A 113 -0.66 6.68 -3.48
C ALA A 113 -0.55 5.55 -4.54
N TYR A 114 0.66 5.11 -4.90
CA TYR A 114 0.84 3.95 -5.79
C TYR A 114 0.30 2.66 -5.17
N GLN A 115 0.49 2.46 -3.88
CA GLN A 115 -0.06 1.34 -3.14
C GLN A 115 -1.60 1.34 -3.17
N HIS A 116 -2.24 2.52 -3.07
CA HIS A 116 -3.68 2.64 -3.22
C HIS A 116 -4.15 2.27 -4.64
N GLU A 117 -3.52 2.81 -5.69
CA GLU A 117 -3.80 2.47 -7.10
C GLU A 117 -3.72 0.95 -7.31
N LEU A 118 -2.67 0.33 -6.76
CA LEU A 118 -2.44 -1.11 -6.85
C LEU A 118 -3.55 -1.94 -6.17
N PHE A 119 -3.96 -1.58 -4.94
CA PHE A 119 -5.06 -2.26 -4.26
C PHE A 119 -6.37 -2.12 -5.03
N THR A 120 -6.71 -0.91 -5.49
CA THR A 120 -7.93 -0.65 -6.27
C THR A 120 -7.95 -1.47 -7.58
N LEU A 121 -6.82 -1.60 -8.28
CA LEU A 121 -6.70 -2.48 -9.45
C LEU A 121 -6.79 -3.98 -9.12
N CYS A 122 -6.28 -4.42 -7.97
CA CYS A 122 -6.49 -5.79 -7.50
C CYS A 122 -7.97 -6.07 -7.20
N LEU A 123 -8.70 -5.07 -6.74
CA LEU A 123 -10.13 -5.12 -6.47
C LEU A 123 -11.01 -4.80 -7.70
N GLY A 124 -10.44 -4.69 -8.90
CA GLY A 124 -11.20 -4.46 -10.14
C GLY A 124 -11.89 -3.09 -10.21
N GLY A 125 -11.31 -2.08 -9.55
CA GLY A 125 -11.88 -0.73 -9.42
C GLY A 125 -12.72 -0.52 -8.15
N ALA A 126 -12.95 -1.55 -7.34
CA ALA A 126 -13.63 -1.39 -6.06
C ALA A 126 -12.67 -0.93 -4.93
N LEU A 127 -13.21 -0.21 -3.95
CA LEU A 127 -12.45 0.25 -2.77
C LEU A 127 -12.29 -0.80 -1.67
N THR A 128 -13.04 -1.90 -1.71
CA THR A 128 -13.06 -2.95 -0.68
C THR A 128 -13.24 -4.34 -1.28
N PHE A 129 -12.68 -5.36 -0.62
CA PHE A 129 -13.00 -6.78 -0.86
C PHE A 129 -14.34 -7.19 -0.20
N THR A 130 -14.70 -6.49 0.86
CA THR A 130 -15.93 -6.66 1.64
C THR A 130 -17.11 -6.04 0.90
N LYS A 131 -18.18 -6.81 0.71
CA LYS A 131 -19.42 -6.26 0.14
C LYS A 131 -20.13 -5.44 1.23
N LEU A 132 -19.97 -4.13 1.16
CA LEU A 132 -20.66 -3.16 2.02
C LEU A 132 -22.03 -2.81 1.41
N PRO A 133 -23.10 -2.66 2.22
CA PRO A 133 -24.45 -2.39 1.73
C PRO A 133 -24.68 -0.89 1.43
N LEU A 134 -23.72 -0.23 0.79
CA LEU A 134 -23.71 1.23 0.60
C LEU A 134 -24.83 1.68 -0.37
N GLU A 135 -25.18 0.84 -1.34
CA GLU A 135 -26.28 1.03 -2.29
C GLU A 135 -27.67 1.03 -1.64
N HIS A 136 -27.77 0.55 -0.40
CA HIS A 136 -29.01 0.51 0.38
C HIS A 136 -29.15 1.72 1.33
N LEU A 137 -28.16 2.60 1.41
CA LEU A 137 -28.21 3.79 2.23
C LEU A 137 -29.13 4.84 1.60
N SER A 138 -29.96 5.48 2.43
CA SER A 138 -30.78 6.63 2.05
C SER A 138 -30.52 7.82 2.98
N PRO A 139 -30.88 9.06 2.61
CA PRO A 139 -30.78 10.22 3.50
C PRO A 139 -31.59 10.08 4.81
N ASP A 140 -32.62 9.22 4.82
CA ASP A 140 -33.44 8.91 5.99
C ASP A 140 -32.86 7.76 6.86
N SER A 141 -31.81 7.09 6.38
CA SER A 141 -31.13 6.01 7.10
C SER A 141 -30.15 6.59 8.13
N PRO A 142 -29.88 5.87 9.24
CA PRO A 142 -28.72 6.17 10.07
C PRO A 142 -27.43 6.19 9.23
N ARG A 143 -26.52 7.11 9.55
CA ARG A 143 -25.21 7.20 8.89
C ARG A 143 -24.44 5.89 9.04
N PHE A 144 -23.72 5.50 7.98
CA PHE A 144 -22.85 4.34 7.99
C PHE A 144 -21.45 4.77 8.43
N HIS A 145 -21.00 4.32 9.59
CA HIS A 145 -19.75 4.77 10.20
C HIS A 145 -18.60 3.80 9.88
N ILE A 146 -17.51 4.35 9.35
CA ILE A 146 -16.28 3.63 9.02
C ILE A 146 -15.12 4.13 9.89
N LEU A 147 -14.30 3.20 10.38
CA LEU A 147 -12.97 3.48 10.89
C LEU A 147 -11.93 2.99 9.88
N ASP A 148 -11.03 3.87 9.45
CA ASP A 148 -9.86 3.56 8.61
C ASP A 148 -8.60 3.63 9.51
N VAL A 149 -8.02 2.48 9.83
CA VAL A 149 -6.98 2.33 10.86
C VAL A 149 -5.60 2.36 10.22
N GLY A 150 -4.74 3.28 10.65
CA GLY A 150 -3.43 3.51 10.01
C GLY A 150 -3.63 4.06 8.60
N CYS A 151 -4.43 5.12 8.47
CA CYS A 151 -4.89 5.62 7.17
C CYS A 151 -3.79 6.29 6.33
N GLY A 152 -2.58 6.49 6.87
CA GLY A 152 -1.44 7.10 6.19
C GLY A 152 -1.78 8.49 5.65
N GLY A 153 -1.48 8.75 4.39
CA GLY A 153 -1.89 9.97 3.67
C GLY A 153 -3.40 10.13 3.39
N GLY A 154 -4.26 9.28 3.97
CA GLY A 154 -5.73 9.41 3.88
C GLY A 154 -6.35 9.04 2.53
N HIS A 155 -5.55 8.53 1.59
CA HIS A 155 -5.93 8.26 0.20
C HIS A 155 -7.24 7.48 0.06
N TRP A 156 -7.40 6.39 0.82
CA TRP A 156 -8.61 5.56 0.78
C TRP A 156 -9.83 6.25 1.37
N GLY A 157 -9.68 6.88 2.55
CA GLY A 157 -10.74 7.62 3.21
C GLY A 157 -11.29 8.76 2.36
N MET A 158 -10.41 9.44 1.61
CA MET A 158 -10.80 10.46 0.63
C MET A 158 -11.71 9.90 -0.47
N GLU A 159 -11.29 8.83 -1.18
CA GLU A 159 -12.08 8.27 -2.29
C GLU A 159 -13.40 7.63 -1.79
N MET A 160 -13.35 6.98 -0.62
CA MET A 160 -14.53 6.39 0.03
C MET A 160 -15.56 7.46 0.41
N ALA A 161 -15.13 8.55 1.06
CA ALA A 161 -16.01 9.63 1.49
C ALA A 161 -16.57 10.44 0.30
N GLN A 162 -15.76 10.71 -0.72
CA GLN A 162 -16.19 11.38 -1.96
C GLN A 162 -17.24 10.56 -2.71
N SER A 163 -17.03 9.25 -2.83
CA SER A 163 -17.91 8.35 -3.57
C SER A 163 -19.22 8.04 -2.82
N ASN A 164 -19.23 8.18 -1.48
CA ASN A 164 -20.35 7.76 -0.63
C ASN A 164 -20.77 8.85 0.38
N PRO A 165 -21.54 9.87 -0.04
CA PRO A 165 -21.95 10.98 0.84
C PRO A 165 -22.80 10.60 2.07
N LEU A 166 -23.30 9.35 2.14
CA LEU A 166 -24.08 8.79 3.25
C LEU A 166 -23.24 8.01 4.29
N VAL A 167 -21.95 7.86 4.02
CA VAL A 167 -20.95 7.29 4.91
C VAL A 167 -20.26 8.41 5.69
N ASP A 168 -19.97 8.19 6.97
CA ASP A 168 -19.01 8.99 7.74
C ASP A 168 -17.74 8.17 7.96
N VAL A 169 -16.60 8.69 7.48
CA VAL A 169 -15.29 8.06 7.64
C VAL A 169 -14.49 8.79 8.72
N LEU A 170 -13.95 8.02 9.66
CA LEU A 170 -12.90 8.46 10.57
C LEU A 170 -11.61 7.72 10.23
N GLY A 171 -10.59 8.44 9.77
CA GLY A 171 -9.24 7.91 9.71
C GLY A 171 -8.51 8.12 11.04
N ILE A 172 -7.73 7.13 11.47
CA ILE A 172 -6.75 7.29 12.55
C ILE A 172 -5.35 6.99 12.05
N GLU A 173 -4.40 7.85 12.43
CA GLU A 173 -2.99 7.74 12.05
C GLU A 173 -2.11 8.19 13.22
N LEU A 174 -0.89 7.65 13.33
CA LEU A 174 0.04 8.02 14.40
C LEU A 174 0.61 9.43 14.19
N SER A 175 0.69 9.91 12.95
CA SER A 175 1.26 11.21 12.59
C SER A 175 0.40 12.05 11.66
N SER A 176 0.36 13.37 11.92
CA SER A 176 -0.32 14.34 11.07
C SER A 176 0.44 14.71 9.78
N ALA A 177 1.73 14.36 9.68
CA ALA A 177 2.65 14.90 8.68
C ALA A 177 2.21 14.71 7.21
N ASN A 178 1.55 13.58 6.91
CA ASN A 178 1.14 13.21 5.55
C ASN A 178 -0.37 13.36 5.29
N LEU A 179 -1.17 13.78 6.29
CA LEU A 179 -2.62 13.92 6.15
C LEU A 179 -3.01 15.09 5.23
N PRO A 180 -4.12 14.97 4.47
CA PRO A 180 -4.59 16.04 3.61
C PRO A 180 -5.16 17.20 4.42
N LYS A 181 -4.91 18.43 3.96
CA LYS A 181 -5.43 19.66 4.59
C LYS A 181 -6.90 19.96 4.23
N GLU A 182 -7.34 19.50 3.08
CA GLU A 182 -8.69 19.67 2.56
C GLU A 182 -9.38 18.31 2.42
N VAL A 183 -10.55 18.16 3.05
CA VAL A 183 -11.27 16.87 3.17
C VAL A 183 -12.76 17.04 2.87
N PRO A 184 -13.45 15.99 2.38
CA PRO A 184 -14.91 15.96 2.31
C PRO A 184 -15.56 16.20 3.69
N PRO A 185 -16.77 16.79 3.76
CA PRO A 185 -17.46 17.08 5.02
C PRO A 185 -17.86 15.83 5.84
N ASN A 186 -17.75 14.65 5.23
CA ASN A 186 -18.02 13.33 5.82
C ASN A 186 -16.75 12.50 6.03
N LEU A 187 -15.56 13.12 5.98
CA LEU A 187 -14.28 12.54 6.38
C LEU A 187 -13.69 13.35 7.53
N THR A 188 -13.18 12.65 8.54
CA THR A 188 -12.47 13.24 9.68
C THR A 188 -11.22 12.41 9.98
N PHE A 189 -10.22 13.04 10.59
CA PHE A 189 -8.97 12.40 10.98
C PHE A 189 -8.65 12.71 12.45
N GLU A 190 -8.26 11.69 13.22
CA GLU A 190 -7.76 11.83 14.59
C GLU A 190 -6.32 11.30 14.66
N ILE A 191 -5.41 12.02 15.31
CA ILE A 191 -4.04 11.54 15.51
C ILE A 191 -4.05 10.63 16.72
N ALA A 192 -3.94 9.32 16.48
CA ALA A 192 -4.11 8.30 17.50
C ALA A 192 -3.26 7.07 17.17
N ASP A 193 -2.61 6.52 18.19
CA ASP A 193 -1.92 5.25 18.06
C ASP A 193 -2.94 4.09 17.99
N ALA A 194 -2.99 3.40 16.86
CA ALA A 194 -3.82 2.23 16.68
C ALA A 194 -3.46 1.08 17.66
N ALA A 195 -2.25 1.07 18.21
CA ALA A 195 -1.79 0.11 19.21
C ALA A 195 -2.22 0.43 20.66
N GLU A 196 -2.84 1.59 20.92
CA GLU A 196 -3.42 1.96 22.22
C GLU A 196 -4.92 1.58 22.33
N ASP A 197 -5.55 1.83 23.49
CA ASP A 197 -6.98 1.59 23.71
C ASP A 197 -7.85 2.62 22.98
N TRP A 198 -8.76 2.17 22.12
CA TRP A 198 -9.63 3.06 21.35
C TRP A 198 -10.80 3.62 22.17
N PRO A 199 -11.31 4.83 21.84
CA PRO A 199 -12.55 5.34 22.41
C PRO A 199 -13.73 4.38 22.15
N PRO A 200 -14.70 4.24 23.07
CA PRO A 200 -15.78 3.24 23.00
C PRO A 200 -16.87 3.61 21.98
N ARG A 201 -16.49 3.73 20.71
CA ARG A 201 -17.32 4.01 19.53
C ARG A 201 -17.57 2.70 18.78
N LEU A 202 -18.71 2.57 18.10
CA LEU A 202 -19.04 1.36 17.33
C LEU A 202 -19.24 1.68 15.85
N TYR A 203 -18.56 0.93 14.99
CA TYR A 203 -18.52 1.14 13.54
C TYR A 203 -19.28 0.06 12.78
N ASP A 204 -19.84 0.41 11.61
CA ASP A 204 -20.47 -0.56 10.70
C ASP A 204 -19.41 -1.30 9.87
N PHE A 205 -18.29 -0.64 9.59
CA PHE A 205 -17.12 -1.21 8.94
C PHE A 205 -15.82 -0.71 9.59
N ILE A 206 -14.82 -1.59 9.71
CA ILE A 206 -13.45 -1.20 10.08
C ILE A 206 -12.51 -1.74 9.01
N HIS A 207 -11.73 -0.83 8.44
CA HIS A 207 -10.76 -1.06 7.40
C HIS A 207 -9.35 -0.97 8.00
N LEU A 208 -8.52 -1.98 7.76
CA LEU A 208 -7.11 -2.00 8.10
C LEU A 208 -6.35 -2.41 6.83
N ARG A 209 -5.49 -1.52 6.30
CA ARG A 209 -4.80 -1.79 5.04
C ARG A 209 -3.35 -1.30 5.04
N ASN A 210 -2.42 -2.25 4.97
CA ASN A 210 -0.99 -2.02 4.91
C ASN A 210 -0.39 -1.28 6.13
N LEU A 211 -0.65 -1.79 7.34
CA LEU A 211 -0.15 -1.25 8.60
C LEU A 211 1.26 -1.79 8.94
N VAL A 212 1.80 -2.70 8.12
CA VAL A 212 3.15 -3.26 8.28
C VAL A 212 4.22 -2.18 8.06
N GLY A 213 4.75 -1.66 9.18
CA GLY A 213 5.78 -0.62 9.20
C GLY A 213 6.48 -0.43 10.55
N GLY A 214 6.37 -1.39 11.48
CA GLY A 214 6.96 -1.34 12.82
C GLY A 214 6.10 -0.71 13.93
N GLY A 215 5.06 0.06 13.57
CA GLY A 215 4.15 0.69 14.54
C GLY A 215 3.31 -0.31 15.34
N ILE A 216 2.78 -1.35 14.69
CA ILE A 216 2.02 -2.43 15.35
C ILE A 216 2.96 -3.55 15.81
N ARG A 217 2.96 -3.84 17.12
CA ARG A 217 3.71 -4.96 17.72
C ARG A 217 2.83 -6.14 18.13
N ASP A 218 1.59 -5.88 18.56
CA ASP A 218 0.61 -6.92 18.89
C ASP A 218 -0.57 -6.88 17.91
N TRP A 219 -0.41 -7.56 16.78
CA TRP A 219 -1.46 -7.73 15.78
C TRP A 219 -2.68 -8.48 16.31
N ARG A 220 -2.52 -9.37 17.31
CA ARG A 220 -3.66 -10.07 17.89
C ARG A 220 -4.51 -9.10 18.70
N ARG A 221 -3.89 -8.27 19.56
CA ARG A 221 -4.60 -7.18 20.26
C ARG A 221 -5.31 -6.26 19.28
N LEU A 222 -4.66 -5.84 18.20
CA LEU A 222 -5.27 -4.96 17.20
C LEU A 222 -6.52 -5.59 16.55
N ILE A 223 -6.45 -6.86 16.12
CA ILE A 223 -7.60 -7.56 15.52
C ILE A 223 -8.73 -7.79 16.53
N VAL A 224 -8.41 -8.10 17.79
CA VAL A 224 -9.41 -8.21 18.88
C VAL A 224 -10.09 -6.86 19.10
N GLN A 225 -9.32 -5.78 19.25
CA GLN A 225 -9.82 -4.42 19.45
C GLN A 225 -10.71 -3.97 18.29
N ALA A 226 -10.29 -4.18 17.04
CA ALA A 226 -11.10 -3.88 15.87
C ALA A 226 -12.42 -4.68 15.88
N PHE A 227 -12.35 -5.98 16.15
CA PHE A 227 -13.57 -6.80 16.22
C PHE A 227 -14.51 -6.37 17.36
N ASP A 228 -13.99 -5.95 18.51
CA ASP A 228 -14.80 -5.44 19.62
C ASP A 228 -15.50 -4.11 19.29
N HIS A 229 -14.84 -3.21 18.54
CA HIS A 229 -15.38 -1.93 18.11
C HIS A 229 -16.35 -2.02 16.90
N LEU A 230 -16.62 -3.22 16.37
CA LEU A 230 -17.72 -3.41 15.42
C LEU A 230 -19.10 -3.42 16.10
N LYS A 231 -20.08 -2.80 15.45
CA LYS A 231 -21.51 -3.03 15.71
C LYS A 231 -21.89 -4.50 15.48
N PRO A 232 -22.93 -5.05 16.12
CA PRO A 232 -23.48 -6.36 15.76
C PRO A 232 -23.90 -6.39 14.29
N GLY A 233 -23.37 -7.33 13.52
CA GLY A 233 -23.57 -7.41 12.07
C GLY A 233 -22.60 -6.57 11.22
N GLY A 234 -21.75 -5.74 11.83
CA GLY A 234 -20.71 -4.96 11.16
C GLY A 234 -19.56 -5.82 10.63
N GLN A 235 -18.74 -5.26 9.76
CA GLN A 235 -17.72 -5.99 8.99
C GLN A 235 -16.30 -5.46 9.22
N LEU A 236 -15.29 -6.32 9.16
CA LEU A 236 -13.87 -5.98 9.21
C LEU A 236 -13.21 -6.40 7.92
N GLU A 237 -12.35 -5.53 7.38
CA GLU A 237 -11.40 -5.85 6.30
C GLU A 237 -9.97 -5.64 6.79
N PHE A 238 -9.13 -6.66 6.57
CA PHE A 238 -7.70 -6.62 6.81
C PHE A 238 -6.98 -6.98 5.51
N THR A 239 -6.17 -6.07 5.00
CA THR A 239 -5.51 -6.21 3.70
C THR A 239 -4.02 -5.87 3.82
N GLU A 240 -3.15 -6.79 3.43
CA GLU A 240 -1.69 -6.62 3.52
C GLU A 240 -0.98 -7.04 2.24
N VAL A 241 0.13 -6.35 1.93
CA VAL A 241 1.13 -6.81 0.97
C VAL A 241 2.18 -7.58 1.76
N THR A 242 2.45 -8.84 1.41
CA THR A 242 3.49 -9.62 2.10
C THR A 242 4.87 -8.98 1.81
N PRO A 243 5.61 -8.52 2.84
CA PRO A 243 6.84 -7.72 2.64
C PRO A 243 8.08 -8.57 2.39
N LEU A 244 8.00 -9.90 2.61
CA LEU A 244 8.97 -10.85 2.08
C LEU A 244 8.70 -10.99 0.58
N PHE A 245 9.36 -10.14 -0.20
CA PHE A 245 9.08 -9.82 -1.61
C PHE A 245 9.29 -10.95 -2.65
N PHE A 246 9.30 -12.20 -2.20
CA PHE A 246 9.99 -13.27 -2.91
C PHE A 246 9.11 -14.53 -2.98
N GLY A 247 7.95 -14.38 -3.59
CA GLY A 247 7.25 -15.50 -4.19
C GLY A 247 7.94 -15.91 -5.48
N VAL A 248 8.21 -17.20 -5.63
CA VAL A 248 8.22 -17.82 -6.95
C VAL A 248 6.75 -18.05 -7.33
N ASP A 249 6.38 -17.72 -8.57
CA ASP A 249 5.04 -18.02 -9.11
C ASP A 249 4.66 -19.50 -8.80
N PRO A 250 3.61 -19.75 -7.99
CA PRO A 250 3.26 -21.11 -7.58
C PRO A 250 2.70 -21.94 -8.74
N ASP A 251 2.19 -21.30 -9.80
CA ASP A 251 1.73 -21.97 -11.01
C ASP A 251 1.89 -21.04 -12.24
N PRO A 252 2.96 -21.21 -13.05
CA PRO A 252 3.21 -20.40 -14.24
C PRO A 252 2.21 -20.67 -15.40
N THR A 253 1.13 -21.41 -15.14
CA THR A 253 0.03 -21.72 -16.04
C THR A 253 -1.36 -21.40 -15.49
N SER A 254 -1.53 -21.07 -14.20
CA SER A 254 -2.86 -20.71 -13.67
C SER A 254 -3.22 -19.26 -14.01
N GLU A 255 -4.18 -19.09 -14.91
CA GLU A 255 -5.10 -17.96 -14.78
C GLU A 255 -5.88 -18.12 -13.46
N SER A 256 -6.31 -17.01 -12.86
CA SER A 256 -6.93 -16.99 -11.53
C SER A 256 -8.05 -18.02 -11.40
N SER A 257 -7.99 -18.85 -10.35
CA SER A 257 -8.92 -19.97 -10.14
C SER A 257 -10.35 -19.53 -9.78
N ASP A 258 -11.11 -19.12 -10.79
CA ASP A 258 -12.57 -19.18 -10.80
C ASP A 258 -13.01 -20.53 -11.40
N ASP A 259 -14.09 -21.10 -10.87
CA ASP A 259 -14.47 -22.52 -11.03
C ASP A 259 -14.60 -23.03 -12.48
N ALA A 260 -13.84 -24.09 -12.84
CA ALA A 260 -14.17 -24.99 -13.96
C ALA A 260 -13.54 -26.39 -13.83
N ASP A 261 -14.37 -27.42 -13.66
CA ASP A 261 -14.01 -28.81 -13.99
C ASP A 261 -13.70 -28.89 -15.51
N THR A 262 -12.55 -29.44 -15.89
CA THR A 262 -12.28 -29.83 -17.30
C THR A 262 -11.52 -31.16 -17.38
N ASP A 263 -11.87 -31.95 -18.39
CA ASP A 263 -11.52 -33.36 -18.50
C ASP A 263 -10.06 -33.63 -18.89
N ALA A 264 -9.52 -34.74 -18.38
CA ALA A 264 -8.13 -35.15 -18.59
C ALA A 264 -7.94 -35.93 -19.91
N GLU A 265 -7.50 -35.29 -21.00
CA GLU A 265 -7.02 -36.01 -22.20
C GLU A 265 -6.02 -35.23 -23.12
N THR A 266 -5.06 -34.47 -22.56
CA THR A 266 -3.99 -33.78 -23.34
C THR A 266 -2.56 -33.92 -22.79
N ASP A 267 -2.31 -34.98 -22.02
CA ASP A 267 -1.19 -35.08 -21.07
C ASP A 267 0.18 -35.57 -21.62
N GLN A 268 0.41 -35.53 -22.95
CA GLN A 268 1.64 -36.11 -23.56
C GLN A 268 2.40 -35.22 -24.56
N GLN A 269 1.88 -34.06 -24.96
CA GLN A 269 2.60 -33.12 -25.85
C GLN A 269 2.98 -31.79 -25.18
N GLN A 270 2.49 -31.50 -23.97
CA GLN A 270 2.97 -30.37 -23.17
C GLN A 270 4.30 -30.68 -22.46
N ALA A 271 4.47 -31.90 -21.95
CA ALA A 271 5.63 -32.34 -21.16
C ALA A 271 7.02 -32.16 -21.81
N GLU A 272 7.13 -32.25 -23.15
CA GLU A 272 8.41 -32.05 -23.85
C GLU A 272 8.75 -30.56 -24.06
N THR A 273 7.77 -29.66 -24.04
CA THR A 273 7.99 -28.21 -24.18
C THR A 273 8.23 -27.53 -22.81
N GLU A 274 7.76 -28.15 -21.73
CA GLU A 274 7.92 -27.67 -20.36
C GLU A 274 9.38 -27.68 -19.86
N GLN A 275 10.21 -28.63 -20.33
CA GLN A 275 11.59 -28.81 -19.87
C GLN A 275 12.57 -27.71 -20.30
N GLN A 276 12.15 -26.77 -21.16
CA GLN A 276 13.02 -25.69 -21.69
C GLN A 276 12.69 -24.28 -21.18
N ARG A 277 11.62 -24.08 -20.40
CA ARG A 277 11.39 -22.80 -19.74
C ARG A 277 12.16 -22.78 -18.41
N PRO A 278 13.00 -21.76 -18.13
CA PRO A 278 13.60 -21.64 -16.81
C PRO A 278 12.47 -21.56 -15.78
N ARG A 279 12.53 -22.46 -14.79
CA ARG A 279 11.63 -22.46 -13.65
C ARG A 279 11.82 -21.12 -12.93
N ALA A 280 10.72 -20.41 -12.66
CA ALA A 280 10.75 -19.18 -11.89
C ALA A 280 11.55 -19.41 -10.59
N ALA A 281 12.41 -18.45 -10.25
CA ALA A 281 13.44 -18.64 -9.25
C ALA A 281 13.77 -17.30 -8.59
N LEU A 282 14.12 -17.38 -7.30
CA LEU A 282 14.61 -16.22 -6.57
C LEU A 282 16.09 -16.00 -6.86
N GLY A 283 16.47 -14.75 -7.09
CA GLY A 283 17.86 -14.36 -7.23
C GLY A 283 18.64 -14.48 -5.91
N ALA A 284 19.97 -14.43 -6.00
CA ALA A 284 20.84 -14.66 -4.84
C ALA A 284 20.81 -13.49 -3.85
N ALA A 285 20.76 -12.24 -4.34
CA ALA A 285 20.68 -11.05 -3.49
C ALA A 285 19.31 -10.94 -2.82
N THR A 286 18.25 -11.30 -3.53
CA THR A 286 16.90 -11.52 -3.02
C THR A 286 16.90 -12.50 -1.83
N ILE A 287 17.53 -13.67 -1.96
CA ILE A 287 17.58 -14.69 -0.90
C ILE A 287 18.38 -14.17 0.31
N GLU A 288 19.50 -13.49 0.06
CA GLU A 288 20.33 -12.85 1.08
C GLU A 288 19.53 -11.79 1.86
N TYR A 289 18.87 -10.86 1.15
CA TYR A 289 18.00 -9.85 1.77
C TYR A 289 16.90 -10.50 2.61
N GLY A 290 16.20 -11.51 2.08
CA GLY A 290 15.12 -12.19 2.80
C GLY A 290 15.60 -12.84 4.11
N ALA A 291 16.80 -13.41 4.12
CA ALA A 291 17.41 -13.98 5.31
C ALA A 291 17.79 -12.90 6.36
N VAL A 292 18.48 -11.83 5.93
CA VAL A 292 18.89 -10.73 6.82
C VAL A 292 17.68 -9.99 7.38
N PHE A 293 16.66 -9.71 6.55
CA PHE A 293 15.40 -9.09 6.96
C PHE A 293 14.70 -9.93 8.03
N ALA A 294 14.60 -11.25 7.83
CA ALA A 294 13.95 -12.15 8.78
C ALA A 294 14.71 -12.24 10.12
N GLU A 295 16.05 -12.23 10.09
CA GLU A 295 16.89 -12.18 11.30
C GLU A 295 16.66 -10.89 12.09
N ILE A 296 16.69 -9.73 11.42
CA ILE A 296 16.52 -8.42 12.05
C ILE A 296 15.09 -8.25 12.59
N ALA A 297 14.08 -8.62 11.82
CA ALA A 297 12.68 -8.59 12.24
C ALA A 297 12.45 -9.44 13.50
N ALA A 298 13.02 -10.64 13.56
CA ALA A 298 12.95 -11.51 14.73
C ALA A 298 13.68 -10.91 15.94
N ALA A 299 14.87 -10.33 15.74
CA ALA A 299 15.65 -9.68 16.81
C ALA A 299 14.95 -8.44 17.39
N GLN A 300 14.23 -7.67 16.57
CA GLN A 300 13.45 -6.50 16.99
C GLN A 300 12.03 -6.85 17.49
N GLY A 301 11.61 -8.11 17.37
CA GLY A 301 10.27 -8.55 17.76
C GLY A 301 9.15 -7.94 16.90
N ILE A 302 9.42 -7.70 15.61
CA ILE A 302 8.45 -7.11 14.67
C ILE A 302 7.92 -8.21 13.75
N ASP A 303 6.61 -8.43 13.79
CA ASP A 303 5.92 -9.36 12.92
C ASP A 303 5.49 -8.66 11.63
N PHE A 304 6.26 -8.89 10.55
CA PHE A 304 6.05 -8.32 9.24
C PHE A 304 5.05 -9.10 8.36
N ASP A 305 4.65 -10.33 8.74
CA ASP A 305 3.62 -11.11 8.04
C ASP A 305 2.56 -11.64 9.03
N PRO A 306 1.67 -10.77 9.53
CA PRO A 306 0.57 -11.18 10.42
C PRO A 306 -0.51 -11.99 9.69
N THR A 307 -0.58 -11.86 8.37
CA THR A 307 -1.66 -12.30 7.49
C THR A 307 -2.13 -13.76 7.71
N PRO A 308 -1.23 -14.76 7.81
CA PRO A 308 -1.62 -16.16 8.09
C PRO A 308 -2.35 -16.38 9.43
N LYS A 309 -2.24 -15.43 10.37
CA LYS A 309 -2.72 -15.55 11.76
C LYS A 309 -4.09 -14.87 11.96
N VAL A 310 -4.41 -13.86 11.14
CA VAL A 310 -5.62 -13.03 11.25
C VAL A 310 -6.90 -13.85 11.11
N ARG A 311 -7.01 -14.73 10.10
CA ARG A 311 -8.19 -15.58 9.90
C ARG A 311 -8.44 -16.57 11.05
N PRO A 312 -7.42 -17.28 11.59
CA PRO A 312 -7.55 -18.00 12.85
C PRO A 312 -8.08 -17.14 14.01
N TRP A 313 -7.52 -15.94 14.25
CA TRP A 313 -7.97 -15.07 15.35
C TRP A 313 -9.43 -14.60 15.19
N LEU A 314 -9.84 -14.22 13.98
CA LEU A 314 -11.23 -13.84 13.70
C LEU A 314 -12.20 -15.02 13.95
N ARG A 315 -11.80 -16.25 13.65
CA ARG A 315 -12.59 -17.45 13.97
C ARG A 315 -12.67 -17.73 15.47
N GLU A 316 -11.57 -17.55 16.22
CA GLU A 316 -11.55 -17.65 17.68
C GLU A 316 -12.47 -16.62 18.35
N LEU A 317 -12.59 -15.42 17.76
CA LEU A 317 -13.52 -14.36 18.17
C LEU A 317 -14.99 -14.62 17.79
N GLY A 318 -15.27 -15.72 17.09
CA GLY A 318 -16.63 -16.08 16.67
C GLY A 318 -17.15 -15.28 15.47
N ALA A 319 -16.27 -14.75 14.61
CA ALA A 319 -16.68 -14.06 13.40
C ALA A 319 -17.40 -14.99 12.40
N GLU A 320 -18.46 -14.46 11.80
CA GLU A 320 -19.20 -15.04 10.68
C GLU A 320 -18.55 -14.66 9.33
N SER A 321 -18.85 -15.43 8.28
CA SER A 321 -18.50 -15.09 6.89
C SER A 321 -17.02 -14.74 6.65
N VAL A 322 -16.09 -15.39 7.38
CA VAL A 322 -14.65 -15.14 7.25
C VAL A 322 -14.13 -15.65 5.90
N ARG A 323 -13.83 -14.71 4.99
CA ARG A 323 -13.35 -14.91 3.63
C ARG A 323 -11.92 -14.41 3.49
N GLU A 324 -11.19 -15.01 2.57
CA GLU A 324 -9.78 -14.70 2.27
C GLU A 324 -9.59 -14.84 0.77
N ARG A 325 -8.90 -13.88 0.14
CA ARG A 325 -8.41 -13.96 -1.24
C ARG A 325 -6.96 -13.52 -1.26
N SER A 326 -6.11 -14.20 -2.02
CA SER A 326 -4.74 -13.77 -2.27
C SER A 326 -4.49 -13.64 -3.75
N ASP A 327 -3.86 -12.53 -4.14
CA ASP A 327 -3.49 -12.25 -5.51
C ASP A 327 -1.96 -12.25 -5.60
N TRP A 328 -1.38 -13.02 -6.53
CA TRP A 328 0.05 -12.97 -6.82
C TRP A 328 0.30 -11.94 -7.92
N MET A 329 1.04 -10.89 -7.58
CA MET A 329 1.37 -9.80 -8.49
C MET A 329 2.79 -10.01 -9.03
N PRO A 330 3.01 -9.99 -10.34
CA PRO A 330 4.36 -10.04 -10.90
C PRO A 330 5.10 -8.75 -10.59
N VAL A 331 6.39 -8.86 -10.25
CA VAL A 331 7.30 -7.71 -10.27
C VAL A 331 7.65 -7.42 -11.74
N ARG A 332 7.37 -6.20 -12.21
CA ARG A 332 7.54 -5.74 -13.61
C ARG A 332 6.76 -6.58 -14.65
N ASN A 333 7.28 -6.67 -15.87
CA ASN A 333 6.52 -6.79 -17.12
C ASN A 333 6.61 -8.19 -17.78
N TRP A 334 6.92 -9.24 -17.01
CA TRP A 334 6.97 -10.60 -17.54
C TRP A 334 5.57 -11.22 -17.73
N ALA A 335 4.53 -10.63 -17.12
CA ALA A 335 3.14 -10.99 -17.36
C ALA A 335 2.63 -10.45 -18.71
N ARG A 336 1.81 -11.27 -19.39
CA ARG A 336 1.27 -10.97 -20.73
C ARG A 336 -0.05 -10.22 -20.70
N ASP A 337 -0.89 -10.46 -19.70
CA ASP A 337 -2.16 -9.77 -19.56
C ASP A 337 -1.95 -8.25 -19.30
N PRO A 338 -2.64 -7.35 -20.01
CA PRO A 338 -2.47 -5.90 -19.82
C PRO A 338 -2.77 -5.38 -18.42
N VAL A 339 -3.75 -5.96 -17.70
CA VAL A 339 -4.13 -5.52 -16.35
C VAL A 339 -3.08 -5.98 -15.34
N VAL A 340 -2.63 -7.23 -15.45
CA VAL A 340 -1.56 -7.80 -14.62
C VAL A 340 -0.23 -7.09 -14.86
N ARG A 341 0.10 -6.73 -16.11
CA ARG A 341 1.27 -5.87 -16.41
C ARG A 341 1.15 -4.50 -15.76
N LYS A 342 -0.02 -3.84 -15.85
CA LYS A 342 -0.25 -2.54 -15.20
C LYS A 342 -0.11 -2.62 -13.67
N LYS A 343 -0.57 -3.71 -13.04
CA LYS A 343 -0.29 -3.98 -11.61
C LYS A 343 1.22 -4.08 -11.34
N GLY A 344 1.97 -4.82 -12.17
CA GLY A 344 3.43 -4.96 -12.05
C GLY A 344 4.20 -3.64 -12.23
N GLU A 345 3.74 -2.76 -13.12
CA GLU A 345 4.31 -1.41 -13.31
C GLU A 345 4.14 -0.51 -12.08
N ILE A 346 2.97 -0.55 -11.42
CA ILE A 346 2.69 0.24 -10.21
C ILE A 346 3.41 -0.36 -9.00
N LEU A 347 3.39 -1.69 -8.88
CA LEU A 347 4.15 -2.42 -7.88
C LEU A 347 5.63 -2.05 -7.93
N TYR A 348 6.24 -2.02 -9.12
CA TYR A 348 7.63 -1.61 -9.26
C TYR A 348 7.89 -0.21 -8.69
N LYS A 349 7.04 0.78 -9.00
CA LYS A 349 7.16 2.14 -8.41
C LYS A 349 7.05 2.12 -6.88
N MET A 350 6.09 1.35 -6.35
CA MET A 350 5.92 1.18 -4.91
C MET A 350 7.16 0.55 -4.25
N LEU A 351 7.82 -0.40 -4.92
CA LEU A 351 9.06 -1.04 -4.45
C LEU A 351 10.25 -0.09 -4.52
N GLU A 352 10.46 0.57 -5.66
CA GLU A 352 11.56 1.52 -5.90
C GLU A 352 11.53 2.67 -4.88
N THR A 353 10.34 3.18 -4.55
CA THR A 353 10.14 4.24 -3.55
C THR A 353 10.09 3.72 -2.10
N GLY A 354 9.78 2.43 -1.87
CA GLY A 354 9.57 1.89 -0.51
C GLY A 354 10.69 1.03 0.04
N CYS A 355 11.16 0.06 -0.76
CA CYS A 355 12.10 -0.98 -0.33
C CYS A 355 13.42 -0.38 0.15
N ASN A 356 13.87 0.70 -0.47
CA ASN A 356 15.12 1.33 -0.12
C ASN A 356 15.05 1.91 1.30
N HIS A 357 14.04 2.74 1.58
CA HIS A 357 14.05 3.62 2.74
C HIS A 357 13.77 2.85 4.05
N TRP A 358 12.77 1.97 4.05
CA TRP A 358 12.46 1.17 5.26
C TRP A 358 13.55 0.16 5.62
N THR A 359 14.35 -0.28 4.63
CA THR A 359 15.45 -1.23 4.82
C THR A 359 16.63 -0.50 5.44
N LEU A 360 17.00 0.67 4.89
CA LEU A 360 18.09 1.49 5.43
C LEU A 360 17.88 1.78 6.91
N ARG A 361 16.66 2.18 7.31
CA ARG A 361 16.32 2.39 8.71
C ARG A 361 16.35 1.11 9.55
N MET A 362 15.69 0.03 9.10
CA MET A 362 15.64 -1.22 9.88
C MET A 362 17.02 -1.86 10.05
N PHE A 363 17.82 -1.90 8.99
CA PHE A 363 19.15 -2.50 8.97
C PHE A 363 20.15 -1.61 9.75
N GLY A 364 20.03 -0.28 9.62
CA GLY A 364 20.78 0.67 10.43
C GLY A 364 20.53 0.51 11.94
N LEU A 365 19.28 0.32 12.36
CA LEU A 365 18.90 -0.01 13.74
C LEU A 365 19.47 -1.36 14.22
N ALA A 366 19.81 -2.27 13.30
CA ALA A 366 20.52 -3.52 13.59
C ALA A 366 22.06 -3.39 13.51
N GLY A 367 22.59 -2.19 13.28
CA GLY A 367 24.03 -1.92 13.19
C GLY A 367 24.67 -2.22 11.82
N TRP A 368 23.87 -2.41 10.77
CA TRP A 368 24.42 -2.49 9.41
C TRP A 368 24.93 -1.14 8.93
N GLU A 369 26.01 -1.19 8.16
CA GLU A 369 26.56 -0.04 7.46
C GLU A 369 25.66 0.36 6.28
N GLU A 370 25.38 1.66 6.13
CA GLU A 370 24.51 2.18 5.09
C GLU A 370 24.97 1.76 3.69
N ALA A 371 26.27 1.87 3.40
CA ALA A 371 26.86 1.51 2.11
C ALA A 371 26.60 0.04 1.74
N LYS A 372 26.72 -0.89 2.69
CA LYS A 372 26.45 -2.32 2.48
C LYS A 372 24.97 -2.61 2.26
N THR A 373 24.11 -1.88 2.97
CA THR A 373 22.66 -1.98 2.80
C THR A 373 22.24 -1.50 1.40
N ARG A 374 22.80 -0.38 0.94
CA ARG A 374 22.61 0.12 -0.44
C ARG A 374 23.16 -0.85 -1.49
N GLU A 375 24.36 -1.41 -1.30
CA GLU A 375 24.93 -2.41 -2.21
C GLU A 375 24.06 -3.68 -2.34
N LEU A 376 23.47 -4.16 -1.23
CA LEU A 376 22.52 -5.26 -1.25
C LEU A 376 21.23 -4.89 -1.99
N LEU A 377 20.65 -3.72 -1.70
CA LEU A 377 19.46 -3.21 -2.38
C LEU A 377 19.68 -3.05 -3.90
N ASP A 378 20.82 -2.51 -4.32
CA ASP A 378 21.18 -2.38 -5.74
C ASP A 378 21.23 -3.74 -6.46
N ARG A 379 21.66 -4.80 -5.77
CA ARG A 379 21.65 -6.17 -6.30
C ARG A 379 20.23 -6.74 -6.36
N VAL A 380 19.40 -6.52 -5.33
CA VAL A 380 17.98 -6.92 -5.33
C VAL A 380 17.20 -6.22 -6.45
N MET A 381 17.41 -4.91 -6.67
CA MET A 381 16.76 -4.18 -7.75
C MET A 381 17.20 -4.67 -9.14
N LYS A 382 18.48 -5.04 -9.32
CA LYS A 382 18.95 -5.69 -10.56
C LYS A 382 18.29 -7.05 -10.80
N GLU A 383 17.95 -7.79 -9.74
CA GLU A 383 17.21 -9.05 -9.83
C GLU A 383 15.70 -8.81 -10.13
N TYR A 384 15.08 -7.75 -9.62
CA TYR A 384 13.72 -7.35 -10.03
C TYR A 384 13.62 -6.94 -11.51
N ASP A 385 14.73 -6.48 -12.09
CA ASP A 385 14.84 -6.11 -13.49
C ASP A 385 15.03 -7.33 -14.42
N ASP A 386 15.36 -8.52 -13.89
CA ASP A 386 15.54 -9.75 -14.67
C ASP A 386 14.18 -10.45 -14.95
N PRO A 387 13.69 -10.46 -16.21
CA PRO A 387 12.43 -11.11 -16.56
C PRO A 387 12.47 -12.64 -16.47
N LEU A 388 13.64 -13.26 -16.27
CA LEU A 388 13.80 -14.71 -16.13
C LEU A 388 13.48 -15.20 -14.71
N LEU A 389 13.68 -14.37 -13.68
CA LEU A 389 13.43 -14.75 -12.29
C LEU A 389 11.93 -14.88 -11.99
N ARG A 390 11.10 -14.04 -12.62
CA ARG A 390 9.64 -14.02 -12.49
C ARG A 390 9.16 -13.91 -11.04
N SER A 391 9.78 -13.01 -10.28
CA SER A 391 9.42 -12.74 -8.89
C SER A 391 7.97 -12.25 -8.76
N CYS A 392 7.26 -12.76 -7.76
CA CYS A 392 5.91 -12.37 -7.39
C CYS A 392 5.85 -11.81 -5.96
N ILE A 393 4.93 -10.88 -5.74
CA ILE A 393 4.54 -10.39 -4.42
C ILE A 393 3.07 -10.74 -4.18
N LYS A 394 2.78 -11.30 -3.01
CA LYS A 394 1.42 -11.67 -2.62
C LYS A 394 0.71 -10.49 -1.95
N VAL A 395 -0.48 -10.14 -2.43
CA VAL A 395 -1.46 -9.36 -1.66
C VAL A 395 -2.46 -10.34 -1.06
N THR A 396 -2.92 -10.10 0.17
CA THR A 396 -4.00 -10.89 0.77
C THR A 396 -5.04 -9.98 1.38
N PHE A 397 -6.30 -10.25 1.03
CA PHE A 397 -7.50 -9.57 1.49
C PHE A 397 -8.28 -10.52 2.41
N ILE A 398 -8.56 -10.11 3.63
CA ILE A 398 -9.33 -10.88 4.62
C ILE A 398 -10.56 -10.06 5.00
N SER A 399 -11.74 -10.68 4.90
CA SER A 399 -13.03 -10.05 5.22
C SER A 399 -13.76 -10.90 6.25
N ALA A 400 -14.34 -10.29 7.28
CA ALA A 400 -15.09 -10.98 8.32
C ALA A 400 -16.29 -10.15 8.80
N ARG A 401 -17.29 -10.81 9.38
CA ARG A 401 -18.49 -10.16 9.91
C ARG A 401 -18.70 -10.51 11.39
N LYS A 402 -19.01 -9.51 12.22
CA LYS A 402 -19.41 -9.74 13.61
C LYS A 402 -20.84 -10.30 13.66
N PRO A 403 -21.14 -11.32 14.48
CA PRO A 403 -22.50 -11.85 14.61
C PRO A 403 -23.54 -10.77 14.88
N GLY A 404 -24.69 -10.86 14.20
CA GLY A 404 -25.83 -9.94 14.41
C GLY A 404 -26.69 -10.26 15.64
N GLY A 405 -26.31 -11.29 16.42
CA GLY A 405 -27.10 -11.79 17.53
C GLY A 405 -27.20 -10.81 18.71
N LYS A 406 -28.39 -10.73 19.33
CA LYS A 406 -28.56 -10.09 20.64
C LYS A 406 -27.62 -10.77 21.63
N SER A 407 -26.76 -9.98 22.31
CA SER A 407 -25.81 -10.42 23.32
C SER A 407 -26.35 -11.59 24.17
N THR A 408 -25.89 -12.80 23.86
CA THR A 408 -26.05 -13.96 24.71
C THR A 408 -25.11 -13.78 25.89
N LYS A 409 -25.59 -13.10 26.93
CA LYS A 409 -24.89 -13.02 28.23
C LYS A 409 -24.56 -14.44 28.69
N THR A 410 -23.29 -14.82 28.53
CA THR A 410 -22.76 -16.07 29.05
C THR A 410 -22.92 -16.04 30.56
N LYS A 411 -23.88 -16.80 31.09
CA LYS A 411 -24.00 -17.02 32.53
C LYS A 411 -22.77 -17.79 32.97
N THR A 412 -21.80 -17.10 33.55
CA THR A 412 -20.71 -17.74 34.30
C THR A 412 -21.34 -18.57 35.40
N ALA A 413 -21.22 -19.89 35.30
CA ALA A 413 -21.72 -20.79 36.32
C ALA A 413 -20.80 -20.71 37.55
N GLU A 414 -21.33 -20.18 38.66
CA GLU A 414 -20.67 -20.29 39.96
C GLU A 414 -20.49 -21.77 40.31
N LYS A 415 -19.23 -22.23 40.36
CA LYS A 415 -18.90 -23.52 40.94
C LYS A 415 -18.88 -23.39 42.46
N THR A 416 -20.01 -23.68 43.09
CA THR A 416 -20.04 -23.98 44.53
C THR A 416 -19.77 -25.47 44.73
N GLN A 417 -18.57 -25.82 45.18
CA GLN A 417 -18.29 -26.94 46.08
C GLN A 417 -16.87 -26.84 46.64
#